data_AF-A0A317XJ60-F1
#
_entry.id   AF-A0A317XJ60-F1
#
_cell.length_a   1.000
_cell.length_b   1.000
_cell.length_c   1.000
_cell.angle_alpha   90.00
_cell.angle_beta   90.00
_cell.angle_gamma   90.00
#
_symmetry.space_group_name_H-M   'P 1'
#
loop_
_entity.id
_entity.type
_entity.pdbx_description
1 polymer ?
#
loop_
_entity_poly.entity_id
_entity_poly.type
_entity_poly.pdbx_seq_one_letter_code
_entity_poly.pdbx_strand_id
1 'polypeptide(L)'
;MATMQEVLEKVAALPSAPQPYINPYAGHRALSEHEQELLGEYARLADTIRRVAALSTLLSSSSAHASLLSQIRVLERKMGLVLTLFKASVWTVVHEQAEMAEAEAMAAADAGVNGYDMELQMGLYAQNGTDTHGNPYYYSNSAAPSEQGDDTVVVRQDDYY
;
A
#
# COMPACT_ATOMS: atom_id res chain seq x y z
N MET A 1 33.88 -5.88 -6.02
CA MET A 1 32.63 -5.25 -6.47
C MET A 1 33.00 -3.91 -7.06
N ALA A 2 32.73 -3.67 -8.34
CA ALA A 2 33.09 -2.39 -8.94
C ALA A 2 32.26 -1.28 -8.31
N THR A 3 32.91 -0.24 -7.79
CA THR A 3 32.23 0.87 -7.13
C THR A 3 31.58 1.79 -8.17
N MET A 4 30.57 2.58 -7.80
CA MET A 4 29.91 3.50 -8.73
C MET A 4 30.91 4.52 -9.31
N GLN A 5 31.92 4.92 -8.54
CA GLN A 5 33.08 5.69 -9.03
C GLN A 5 33.82 4.99 -10.17
N GLU A 6 34.04 3.68 -10.09
CA GLU A 6 34.77 2.91 -11.10
C GLU A 6 33.97 2.75 -12.40
N VAL A 7 32.63 2.67 -12.30
CA VAL A 7 31.74 2.71 -13.46
C VAL A 7 31.75 4.11 -14.09
N LEU A 8 31.68 5.17 -13.27
CA LEU A 8 31.76 6.55 -13.73
C LEU A 8 33.11 6.88 -14.37
N GLU A 9 34.20 6.34 -13.84
CA GLU A 9 35.55 6.46 -14.40
C GLU A 9 35.67 5.71 -15.73
N LYS A 10 35.11 4.50 -15.84
CA LYS A 10 35.00 3.78 -17.12
C LYS A 10 34.14 4.54 -18.13
N VAL A 11 33.09 5.23 -17.69
CA VAL A 11 32.25 6.07 -18.55
C VAL A 11 32.99 7.34 -18.97
N ALA A 12 33.76 7.96 -18.06
CA ALA A 12 34.60 9.13 -18.37
C ALA A 12 35.81 8.77 -19.25
N ALA A 13 36.30 7.54 -19.17
CA ALA A 13 37.37 6.99 -20.01
C ALA A 13 36.86 6.57 -21.40
N LEU A 14 35.55 6.58 -21.66
CA LEU A 14 35.04 6.46 -23.02
C LEU A 14 35.46 7.70 -23.80
N PRO A 15 35.86 7.56 -25.07
CA PRO A 15 36.28 8.69 -25.89
C PRO A 15 35.12 9.70 -26.00
N SER A 16 35.17 10.74 -25.16
CA SER A 16 34.09 11.72 -24.97
C SER A 16 34.17 12.90 -25.93
N ALA A 17 35.04 12.83 -26.94
CA ALA A 17 35.12 13.81 -27.99
C ALA A 17 34.92 13.09 -29.33
N PRO A 18 33.97 13.52 -30.19
CA PRO A 18 33.99 13.09 -31.57
C PRO A 18 35.30 13.61 -32.16
N GLN A 19 36.27 12.71 -32.34
CA GLN A 19 37.44 13.01 -33.16
C GLN A 19 36.90 13.52 -34.50
N PRO A 20 37.45 14.61 -35.06
CA PRO A 20 37.05 15.08 -36.37
C PRO A 20 37.07 13.89 -37.32
N TYR A 21 35.91 13.58 -37.92
CA TYR A 21 35.82 12.43 -38.81
C TYR A 21 36.66 12.72 -40.05
N ILE A 22 37.80 12.03 -40.17
CA ILE A 22 38.67 12.08 -41.33
C ILE A 22 38.32 10.86 -42.16
N ASN A 23 37.80 11.07 -43.38
CA ASN A 23 37.47 9.98 -44.28
C ASN A 23 38.75 9.21 -44.67
N PRO A 24 38.92 7.95 -44.26
CA PRO A 24 40.12 7.17 -44.56
C PRO A 24 40.22 6.80 -46.06
N TYR A 25 39.13 6.95 -46.81
CA TYR A 25 39.05 6.65 -48.23
C TYR A 25 39.23 7.90 -49.12
N ALA A 26 39.43 9.08 -48.54
CA ALA A 26 39.64 10.31 -49.33
C ALA A 26 40.92 10.23 -50.17
N GLY A 27 40.80 10.44 -51.48
CA GLY A 27 41.93 10.45 -52.42
C GLY A 27 42.41 9.07 -52.86
N HIS A 28 41.62 8.02 -52.65
CA HIS A 28 41.99 6.67 -53.06
C HIS A 28 41.87 6.51 -54.59
N ARG A 29 43.00 6.25 -55.27
CA ARG A 29 43.08 6.21 -56.75
C ARG A 29 42.21 5.14 -57.43
N ALA A 30 41.79 4.12 -56.69
CA ALA A 30 40.98 3.02 -57.20
C ALA A 30 39.47 3.22 -57.01
N LEU A 31 39.05 4.29 -56.34
CA LEU A 31 37.65 4.56 -56.02
C LEU A 31 37.22 5.85 -56.69
N SER A 32 36.00 5.87 -57.22
CA SER A 32 35.36 7.12 -57.67
C SER A 32 35.07 8.04 -56.47
N GLU A 33 34.94 9.35 -56.70
CA GLU A 33 34.66 10.34 -55.65
C GLU A 33 33.41 9.98 -54.83
N HIS A 34 32.35 9.53 -55.51
CA HIS A 34 31.12 9.10 -54.85
C HIS A 34 31.28 7.86 -53.96
N GLU A 35 32.07 6.87 -54.41
CA GLU A 35 32.35 5.66 -53.62
C GLU A 35 33.19 5.98 -52.38
N GLN A 36 34.11 6.94 -52.48
CA GLN A 36 34.91 7.40 -51.35
C GLN A 36 34.04 8.06 -50.28
N GLU A 37 33.08 8.90 -50.68
CA GLU A 37 32.11 9.52 -49.77
C GLU A 37 31.21 8.48 -49.10
N LEU A 38 30.64 7.57 -49.87
CA LEU A 38 29.78 6.49 -49.36
C LEU A 38 30.51 5.62 -48.34
N LEU A 39 31.68 5.08 -48.69
CA LEU A 39 32.48 4.26 -47.78
C LEU A 39 32.92 5.04 -46.54
N GLY A 40 33.15 6.34 -46.69
CA GLY A 40 33.40 7.24 -45.58
C GLY A 40 32.20 7.29 -44.62
N GLU A 41 31.01 7.59 -45.12
CA GLU A 41 29.82 7.64 -44.27
C GLU A 41 29.49 6.27 -43.64
N TYR A 42 29.73 5.16 -44.33
CA TYR A 42 29.61 3.82 -43.74
C TYR A 42 30.63 3.57 -42.62
N ALA A 43 31.88 4.02 -42.77
CA ALA A 43 32.87 3.90 -41.71
C ALA A 43 32.49 4.74 -40.48
N ARG A 44 31.97 5.95 -40.71
CA ARG A 44 31.43 6.81 -39.65
C ARG A 44 30.25 6.15 -38.94
N LEU A 45 29.29 5.60 -39.68
CA LEU A 45 28.13 4.91 -39.13
C LEU A 45 28.52 3.65 -38.34
N ALA A 46 29.47 2.86 -38.85
CA ALA A 46 29.95 1.68 -38.14
C ALA A 46 30.60 2.05 -36.79
N ASP A 47 31.35 3.15 -36.75
CA ASP A 47 31.98 3.64 -35.53
C ASP A 47 30.95 4.20 -34.53
N THR A 48 29.91 4.90 -35.00
CA THR A 48 28.81 5.35 -34.13
C THR A 48 28.01 4.17 -33.58
N ILE A 49 27.71 3.16 -34.38
CA ILE A 49 27.02 1.94 -33.93
C ILE A 49 27.85 1.19 -32.88
N ARG A 50 29.17 1.05 -33.09
CA ARG A 50 30.06 0.43 -32.09
C ARG A 50 30.06 1.18 -30.77
N ARG A 51 30.09 2.52 -30.82
CA ARG A 51 29.97 3.35 -29.62
C ARG A 51 28.63 3.12 -28.91
N VAL A 52 27.52 3.17 -29.64
CA VAL A 52 26.17 2.93 -29.06
C VAL A 52 26.08 1.55 -28.43
N ALA A 53 26.60 0.50 -29.09
CA ALA A 53 26.62 -0.86 -28.55
C ALA A 53 27.48 -0.98 -27.27
N ALA A 54 28.65 -0.34 -27.24
CA ALA A 54 29.51 -0.31 -26.07
C ALA A 54 28.83 0.43 -24.89
N LEU A 55 28.21 1.58 -25.15
CA LEU A 55 27.43 2.32 -24.15
C LEU A 55 26.24 1.51 -23.64
N SER A 56 25.48 0.88 -24.54
CA SER A 56 24.35 0.04 -24.18
C SER A 56 24.77 -1.13 -23.30
N THR A 57 25.91 -1.78 -23.61
CA THR A 57 26.45 -2.87 -22.80
C THR A 57 26.88 -2.41 -21.41
N LEU A 58 27.50 -1.22 -21.31
CA LEU A 58 27.87 -0.64 -20.01
C LEU A 58 26.63 -0.24 -19.19
N LEU A 59 25.63 0.37 -19.81
CA LEU A 59 24.39 0.76 -19.14
C LEU A 59 23.56 -0.46 -18.72
N SER A 60 23.53 -1.50 -19.55
CA SER A 60 22.89 -2.78 -19.24
C SER A 60 23.73 -3.65 -18.28
N SER A 61 24.93 -3.20 -17.89
CA SER A 61 25.79 -4.00 -17.02
C SER A 61 25.17 -4.15 -15.63
N SER A 62 25.13 -5.40 -15.17
CA SER A 62 24.47 -5.80 -13.94
C SER A 62 25.02 -5.09 -12.69
N SER A 63 26.26 -4.60 -12.71
CA SER A 63 26.90 -3.98 -11.54
C SER A 63 26.23 -2.68 -11.08
N ALA A 64 25.80 -1.82 -12.00
CA ALA A 64 25.09 -0.59 -11.63
C ALA A 64 23.72 -0.94 -11.02
N HIS A 65 22.98 -1.84 -11.67
CA HIS A 65 21.69 -2.33 -11.18
C HIS A 65 21.79 -3.06 -9.83
N ALA A 66 22.85 -3.85 -9.61
CA ALA A 66 23.06 -4.58 -8.36
C ALA A 66 23.26 -3.62 -7.18
N SER A 67 24.01 -2.53 -7.37
CA SER A 67 24.20 -1.50 -6.34
C SER A 67 22.89 -0.81 -5.98
N LEU A 68 22.07 -0.44 -6.98
CA LEU A 68 20.76 0.18 -6.78
C LEU A 68 19.82 -0.77 -6.02
N LEU A 69 19.72 -2.03 -6.47
CA LEU A 69 18.90 -3.06 -5.81
C LEU A 69 19.32 -3.28 -4.35
N SER A 70 20.62 -3.22 -4.04
CA SER A 70 21.10 -3.33 -2.67
C SER A 70 20.61 -2.17 -1.79
N GLN A 71 20.58 -0.95 -2.34
CA GLN A 71 20.09 0.24 -1.63
C GLN A 71 18.58 0.16 -1.42
N ILE A 72 17.82 -0.24 -2.44
CA ILE A 72 16.36 -0.42 -2.31
C ILE A 72 16.03 -1.48 -1.25
N ARG A 73 16.72 -2.63 -1.22
CA ARG A 73 16.48 -3.65 -0.19
C ARG A 73 16.76 -3.17 1.24
N VAL A 74 17.70 -2.23 1.42
CA VAL A 74 17.93 -1.61 2.73
C VAL A 74 16.76 -0.69 3.08
N LEU A 75 16.28 0.11 2.13
CA LEU A 75 15.12 0.98 2.33
C LEU A 75 13.85 0.18 2.63
N GLU A 76 13.59 -0.89 1.89
CA GLU A 76 12.46 -1.80 2.09
C GLU A 76 12.43 -2.33 3.52
N ARG A 77 13.55 -2.82 4.05
CA ARG A 77 13.62 -3.34 5.42
C ARG A 77 13.36 -2.26 6.46
N LYS A 78 13.90 -1.06 6.27
CA LYS A 78 13.69 0.06 7.20
C LYS A 78 12.24 0.53 7.19
N MET A 79 11.66 0.70 6.00
CA MET A 79 10.27 1.12 5.86
C MET A 79 9.28 0.05 6.28
N GLY A 80 9.55 -1.22 5.98
CA GLY A 80 8.75 -2.35 6.46
C GLY A 80 8.73 -2.43 7.98
N LEU A 81 9.88 -2.19 8.63
CA LEU A 81 9.95 -2.11 10.09
C LEU A 81 9.12 -0.93 10.63
N VAL A 82 9.25 0.26 10.05
CA VAL A 82 8.46 1.42 10.48
C VAL A 82 6.95 1.17 10.28
N LEU A 83 6.54 0.60 9.14
CA LEU A 83 5.15 0.30 8.85
C LEU A 83 4.59 -0.77 9.80
N THR A 84 5.35 -1.82 10.10
CA THR A 84 4.91 -2.88 11.02
C THR A 84 4.78 -2.35 12.44
N LEU A 85 5.73 -1.55 12.94
CA LEU A 85 5.63 -0.90 14.25
C LEU A 85 4.45 0.08 14.30
N PHE A 86 4.26 0.89 13.25
CA PHE A 86 3.13 1.81 13.16
C PHE A 86 1.81 1.04 13.18
N LYS A 87 1.67 0.00 12.37
CA LYS A 87 0.48 -0.84 12.32
C LYS A 87 0.19 -1.50 13.66
N ALA A 88 1.21 -2.03 14.34
CA ALA A 88 1.05 -2.59 15.68
C ALA A 88 0.57 -1.51 16.67
N SER A 89 1.18 -0.32 16.66
CA SER A 89 0.78 0.79 17.56
C SER A 89 -0.64 1.28 17.33
N VAL A 90 -1.10 1.33 16.08
CA VAL A 90 -2.47 1.72 15.76
C VAL A 90 -3.43 0.62 16.19
N TRP A 91 -3.10 -0.65 15.91
CA TRP A 91 -3.93 -1.77 16.30
C TRP A 91 -4.11 -1.86 17.83
N THR A 92 -3.05 -1.68 18.61
CA THR A 92 -3.14 -1.68 20.08
C THR A 92 -4.07 -0.59 20.58
N VAL A 93 -3.93 0.65 20.07
CA VAL A 93 -4.77 1.78 20.52
C VAL A 93 -6.23 1.58 20.11
N VAL A 94 -6.50 1.14 18.87
CA VAL A 94 -7.87 0.89 18.40
C VAL A 94 -8.50 -0.27 19.16
N HIS A 95 -7.72 -1.31 19.46
CA HIS A 95 -8.20 -2.45 20.21
C HIS A 95 -8.51 -2.09 21.67
N GLU A 96 -7.63 -1.36 22.35
CA GLU A 96 -7.87 -0.85 23.71
C GLU A 96 -9.15 0.00 23.78
N GLN A 97 -9.39 0.86 22.77
CA GLN A 97 -10.63 1.65 22.69
C GLN A 97 -11.87 0.78 22.49
N ALA A 98 -11.79 -0.26 21.66
CA ALA A 98 -12.88 -1.20 21.46
C ALA A 98 -13.20 -1.98 22.74
N GLU A 99 -12.18 -2.50 23.45
CA GLU A 99 -12.38 -3.20 24.72
C GLU A 99 -12.95 -2.29 25.81
N MET A 100 -12.50 -1.03 25.90
CA MET A 100 -13.08 -0.07 26.83
C MET A 100 -14.55 0.22 26.54
N ALA A 101 -14.91 0.43 25.27
CA ALA A 101 -16.30 0.66 24.88
C ALA A 101 -17.20 -0.55 25.17
N GLU A 102 -16.70 -1.76 24.95
CA GLU A 102 -17.41 -3.00 25.29
C GLU A 102 -17.56 -3.19 26.81
N ALA A 103 -16.53 -2.88 27.59
CA ALA A 103 -16.59 -2.93 29.05
C ALA A 103 -17.60 -1.92 29.63
N GLU A 104 -17.65 -0.70 29.08
CA GLU A 104 -18.64 0.31 29.46
C GLU A 104 -20.06 -0.12 29.11
N ALA A 105 -20.27 -0.72 27.93
CA ALA A 105 -21.57 -1.28 27.53
C ALA A 105 -22.00 -2.43 28.45
N MET A 106 -21.06 -3.30 28.85
CA MET A 106 -21.33 -4.40 29.77
C MET A 106 -21.64 -3.92 31.19
N ALA A 107 -20.94 -2.88 31.67
CA ALA A 107 -21.23 -2.24 32.95
C ALA A 107 -22.60 -1.54 32.95
N ALA A 108 -22.98 -0.91 31.83
CA ALA A 108 -24.31 -0.33 31.67
C ALA A 108 -25.41 -1.42 31.64
N ALA A 109 -25.15 -2.57 31.01
CA ALA A 109 -26.08 -3.70 31.01
C ALA A 109 -26.23 -4.33 32.40
N ASP A 110 -25.13 -4.51 33.15
CA ASP A 110 -25.15 -5.05 34.53
C ASP A 110 -25.85 -4.09 35.51
N ALA A 111 -25.65 -2.78 35.36
CA ALA A 111 -26.39 -1.77 36.11
C ALA A 111 -27.91 -1.79 35.79
N GLY A 112 -28.27 -2.09 34.54
CA GLY A 112 -29.66 -2.33 34.14
C GLY A 112 -30.26 -3.55 34.82
N VAL A 113 -29.60 -4.71 34.75
CA VAL A 113 -30.06 -5.98 35.35
C VAL A 113 -30.28 -5.86 36.87
N ASN A 114 -29.35 -5.24 37.58
CA ASN A 114 -29.50 -5.00 39.02
C ASN A 114 -30.60 -3.96 39.35
N GLY A 115 -30.88 -3.03 38.45
CA GLY A 115 -32.00 -2.08 38.55
C GLY A 115 -33.37 -2.74 38.39
N TYR A 116 -33.50 -3.66 37.43
CA TYR A 116 -34.74 -4.42 37.22
C TYR A 116 -35.06 -5.39 38.37
N ASP A 117 -34.03 -6.01 38.97
CA ASP A 117 -34.22 -6.92 40.11
C ASP A 117 -34.62 -6.15 41.39
N MET A 118 -34.06 -4.94 41.59
CA MET A 118 -34.45 -4.05 42.70
C MET A 118 -35.87 -3.49 42.53
N GLU A 119 -36.30 -3.16 41.31
CA GLU A 119 -37.67 -2.72 41.01
C GLU A 119 -38.69 -3.86 41.18
N LEU A 120 -38.39 -5.08 40.70
CA LEU A 120 -39.24 -6.26 40.92
C LEU A 120 -39.37 -6.58 42.42
N GLN A 121 -38.27 -6.45 43.17
CA GLN A 121 -38.24 -6.69 44.61
C GLN A 121 -39.01 -5.59 45.38
N MET A 122 -38.88 -4.31 45.02
CA MET A 122 -39.69 -3.21 45.58
C MET A 122 -41.19 -3.37 45.26
N GLY A 123 -41.53 -3.85 44.07
CA GLY A 123 -42.91 -4.16 43.68
C GLY A 123 -43.51 -5.33 44.49
N LEU A 124 -42.70 -6.31 44.86
CA LEU A 124 -43.13 -7.44 45.69
C LEU A 124 -43.31 -7.07 47.18
N TYR A 125 -42.50 -6.14 47.70
CA TYR A 125 -42.66 -5.62 49.07
C TYR A 125 -43.77 -4.57 49.21
N ALA A 126 -44.17 -3.91 48.11
CA ALA A 126 -45.31 -3.01 48.10
C ALA A 126 -46.68 -3.73 48.11
N GLN A 127 -46.72 -5.03 47.80
CA GLN A 127 -47.96 -5.81 47.72
C GLN A 127 -48.40 -6.45 49.06
N ASN A 128 -47.54 -6.47 50.09
CA ASN A 128 -47.85 -7.10 51.38
C ASN A 128 -48.43 -6.14 52.42
N GLY A 129 -49.33 -5.27 51.97
CA GLY A 129 -49.94 -4.24 52.81
C GLY A 129 -51.27 -3.74 52.26
N THR A 130 -52.25 -4.63 52.05
CA THR A 130 -53.69 -4.40 52.31
C THR A 130 -54.52 -5.51 51.68
N ASP A 131 -54.98 -6.45 52.52
CA ASP A 131 -56.09 -7.34 52.18
C ASP A 131 -57.38 -6.55 52.06
N THR A 132 -57.83 -6.28 50.83
CA THR A 132 -59.27 -6.04 50.56
C THR A 132 -59.64 -6.52 49.17
N HIS A 133 -60.19 -7.74 49.15
CA HIS A 133 -61.16 -8.32 48.21
C HIS A 133 -61.60 -7.48 47.00
N GLY A 134 -61.39 -8.01 45.79
CA GLY A 134 -62.11 -7.56 44.61
C GLY A 134 -61.60 -8.16 43.31
N ASN A 135 -62.04 -9.38 42.98
CA ASN A 135 -61.97 -9.90 41.61
C ASN A 135 -63.06 -9.20 40.77
N PRO A 136 -62.79 -8.80 39.52
CA PRO A 136 -63.65 -9.30 38.45
C PRO A 136 -62.93 -9.65 37.14
N TYR A 137 -63.56 -10.58 36.43
CA TYR A 137 -63.15 -11.23 35.20
C TYR A 137 -63.42 -10.43 33.89
N TYR A 138 -62.75 -10.89 32.82
CA TYR A 138 -63.12 -10.98 31.39
C TYR A 138 -62.65 -9.91 30.36
N TYR A 139 -61.73 -10.40 29.48
CA TYR A 139 -61.60 -10.30 28.00
C TYR A 139 -61.71 -8.96 27.23
N SER A 140 -60.66 -8.64 26.44
CA SER A 140 -60.69 -8.60 24.95
C SER A 140 -59.74 -7.57 24.30
N ASN A 141 -58.72 -8.09 23.60
CA ASN A 141 -58.22 -7.76 22.25
C ASN A 141 -57.91 -6.30 21.81
N SER A 142 -56.66 -6.09 21.35
CA SER A 142 -56.09 -5.12 20.38
C SER A 142 -54.75 -4.58 20.91
N ALA A 143 -53.63 -4.46 20.21
CA ALA A 143 -53.24 -4.70 18.83
C ALA A 143 -51.69 -4.84 18.79
N ALA A 144 -51.17 -5.61 17.87
CA ALA A 144 -49.88 -5.34 17.21
C ALA A 144 -50.20 -4.91 15.77
N PRO A 145 -49.29 -4.32 14.96
CA PRO A 145 -47.99 -3.68 15.23
C PRO A 145 -47.92 -2.25 14.61
N SER A 146 -46.84 -1.50 14.82
CA SER A 146 -46.43 -0.46 13.85
C SER A 146 -44.92 -0.34 13.78
N GLU A 147 -44.41 -0.80 12.64
CA GLU A 147 -43.08 -0.59 12.09
C GLU A 147 -42.79 0.92 11.88
N GLN A 148 -41.59 1.36 12.22
CA GLN A 148 -40.78 2.39 11.53
C GLN A 148 -39.52 2.53 12.40
N GLY A 149 -38.32 2.06 12.06
CA GLY A 149 -37.67 2.04 10.76
C GLY A 149 -36.42 2.92 10.89
N ASP A 150 -35.29 2.34 11.29
CA ASP A 150 -33.96 2.88 10.97
C ASP A 150 -32.95 1.74 10.93
N ASP A 151 -33.09 0.94 9.89
CA ASP A 151 -32.20 -0.17 9.55
C ASP A 151 -31.23 0.36 8.48
N THR A 152 -30.10 0.91 8.92
CA THR A 152 -28.94 1.15 8.05
C THR A 152 -27.71 0.45 8.60
N VAL A 153 -27.82 -0.87 8.78
CA VAL A 153 -26.65 -1.75 8.75
C VAL A 153 -26.11 -1.74 7.32
N VAL A 154 -25.09 -0.91 7.08
CA VAL A 154 -24.31 -0.93 5.83
C VAL A 154 -23.47 -2.20 5.83
N VAL A 155 -24.08 -3.31 5.39
CA VAL A 155 -23.39 -4.57 5.13
C VAL A 155 -22.45 -4.38 3.95
N ARG A 156 -21.25 -4.90 4.15
CA ARG A 156 -20.09 -4.81 3.28
C ARG A 156 -20.37 -5.33 1.88
N GLN A 157 -19.83 -4.60 0.91
CA GLN A 157 -19.78 -4.97 -0.49
C GLN A 157 -18.63 -5.97 -0.68
N ASP A 158 -18.96 -7.25 -0.71
CA ASP A 158 -18.16 -8.27 -1.37
C ASP A 158 -18.81 -8.53 -2.73
N ASP A 159 -18.12 -8.25 -3.82
CA ASP A 159 -17.91 -9.25 -4.89
C ASP A 159 -17.04 -8.68 -6.01
N TYR A 160 -15.94 -9.40 -6.23
CA TYR A 160 -15.00 -9.27 -7.33
C TYR A 160 -15.57 -9.92 -8.59
N TYR A 161 -15.57 -9.21 -9.70
CA TYR A 161 -15.39 -9.75 -11.05
C TYR A 161 -14.58 -8.76 -11.89
#